data_AF-A0A4Q5QUQ0-F1
#
_entry.id   AF-A0A4Q5QUQ0-F1
#
_cell.length_a   1.000
_cell.length_b   1.000
_cell.length_c   1.000
_cell.angle_alpha   90.00
_cell.angle_beta   90.00
_cell.angle_gamma   90.00
#
_symmetry.space_group_name_H-M   'P 1'
#
loop_
_entity.id
_entity.type
_entity.pdbx_description
1 polymer ?
#
loop_
_entity_poly.entity_id
_entity_poly.type
_entity_poly.pdbx_seq_one_letter_code
_entity_poly.pdbx_strand_id
1 'polypeptide(L)' 'MEQNETAIEAFVLIKLLDAEGHANWSYRTTNALNREELLGALVVQVAVLKKELRDEWDDDED' A
#
# COMPACT_ATOMS: atom_id res chain seq x y z
N MET A 1 -12.72 -9.28 0.37
CA MET A 1 -13.19 -9.70 1.70
C MET A 1 -14.13 -10.86 1.48
N GLU A 2 -13.81 -12.00 2.07
CA GLU A 2 -14.64 -13.20 1.98
C GLU A 2 -15.90 -13.05 2.84
N GLN A 3 -16.94 -13.84 2.53
CA GLN A 3 -18.11 -13.92 3.40
C GLN A 3 -17.64 -14.49 4.75
N ASN A 4 -17.77 -13.68 5.82
CA ASN A 4 -17.35 -13.89 7.22
C ASN A 4 -16.11 -13.11 7.69
N GLU A 5 -15.50 -12.26 6.86
CA GLU A 5 -14.47 -11.35 7.34
C GLU A 5 -15.06 -10.07 7.91
N THR A 6 -14.57 -9.66 9.09
CA THR A 6 -14.88 -8.34 9.67
C THR A 6 -13.65 -7.46 9.56
N ALA A 7 -13.73 -6.38 8.79
CA ALA A 7 -12.67 -5.39 8.71
C ALA A 7 -12.57 -4.63 10.03
N ILE A 8 -11.37 -4.53 10.60
CA ILE A 8 -11.13 -3.88 11.90
C ILE A 8 -10.48 -2.51 11.68
N GLU A 9 -9.42 -2.44 10.88
CA GLU A 9 -8.67 -1.21 10.62
C GLU A 9 -8.13 -1.14 9.19
N ALA A 10 -7.81 0.06 8.72
CA ALA A 10 -7.19 0.28 7.43
C ALA A 10 -6.12 1.37 7.48
N PHE A 11 -5.07 1.18 6.67
CA PHE A 11 -4.10 2.18 6.26
C PHE A 11 -4.26 2.41 4.75
N VAL A 12 -4.33 3.67 4.33
CA VAL A 12 -4.49 4.03 2.92
C VAL A 12 -3.47 5.08 2.55
N LEU A 13 -2.69 4.81 1.51
CA LEU A 13 -1.83 5.80 0.85
C LEU A 13 -2.59 6.40 -0.33
N ILE A 14 -2.62 7.73 -0.41
CA ILE A 14 -3.42 8.50 -1.37
C ILE A 14 -2.46 9.39 -2.16
N LYS A 15 -2.49 9.27 -3.49
CA LYS A 15 -1.88 10.24 -4.40
C LYS A 15 -2.91 11.35 -4.64
N LEU A 16 -2.51 12.60 -4.43
CA LEU A 16 -3.35 13.76 -4.64
C LEU A 16 -2.58 14.85 -5.38
N LEU A 17 -3.31 15.82 -5.92
CA LEU A 17 -2.73 17.08 -6.36
C LEU A 17 -2.87 18.10 -5.23
N ASP A 18 -1.83 18.90 -5.01
CA ASP A 18 -1.92 20.06 -4.14
C ASP A 18 -2.65 21.23 -4.84
N ALA A 19 -2.73 22.38 -4.15
CA ALA A 19 -3.41 23.56 -4.68
C ALA A 19 -2.76 24.13 -5.96
N GLU A 20 -1.50 23.78 -6.22
CA GLU A 20 -0.73 24.22 -7.39
C GLU A 20 -0.77 23.18 -8.52
N GLY A 21 -1.42 22.03 -8.30
CA GLY A 21 -1.51 20.94 -9.27
C GLY A 21 -0.28 20.02 -9.25
N HIS A 22 0.58 20.11 -8.24
CA HIS A 22 1.72 19.20 -8.10
C HIS A 22 1.30 17.90 -7.42
N ALA A 23 1.85 16.78 -7.89
CA ALA A 23 1.60 15.48 -7.28
C ALA A 23 2.22 15.41 -5.88
N ASN A 24 1.39 15.04 -4.91
CA ASN A 24 1.78 14.82 -3.54
C ASN A 24 1.15 13.52 -3.00
N TRP A 25 1.65 13.07 -1.86
CA TRP A 25 1.19 11.86 -1.19
C TRP A 25 0.74 12.18 0.23
N SER A 26 -0.36 11.55 0.64
CA SER A 26 -0.85 11.60 2.00
C SER A 26 -1.30 10.21 2.41
N TYR A 27 -1.27 9.90 3.70
CA TYR A 27 -1.88 8.69 4.21
C TYR A 27 -3.03 9.00 5.16
N ARG A 28 -3.94 8.03 5.31
CA ARG A 28 -5.02 8.04 6.30
C ARG A 28 -5.09 6.67 6.97
N THR A 29 -5.51 6.67 8.22
CA THR A 29 -5.86 5.45 8.95
C THR A 29 -7.25 5.60 9.54
N THR A 30 -8.00 4.49 9.66
CA THR A 30 -9.33 4.51 10.31
C THR A 30 -9.21 4.72 11.81
N ASN A 31 -8.26 4.04 12.44
CA ASN A 31 -7.79 4.20 13.83
C ASN A 31 -6.26 4.24 13.85
N ALA A 32 -5.65 4.50 15.01
CA ALA A 32 -4.21 4.37 15.16
C ALA A 32 -3.84 2.87 15.20
N LEU A 33 -3.55 2.30 14.02
CA LEU A 33 -2.94 0.98 13.87
C LEU A 33 -1.77 0.84 14.83
N ASN A 34 -1.62 -0.36 15.41
CA ASN A 34 -0.42 -0.66 16.15
C ASN A 34 0.81 -0.54 15.22
N ARG A 35 1.89 0.05 15.71
CA ARG A 35 3.05 0.39 14.86
C ARG A 35 3.74 -0.85 14.31
N GLU A 36 3.82 -1.90 15.10
CA GLU A 36 4.41 -3.18 14.69
C GLU A 36 3.55 -3.86 13.61
N GLU A 37 2.21 -3.80 13.73
CA GLU A 37 1.29 -4.36 12.74
C GLU A 37 1.38 -3.59 11.41
N LEU A 38 1.39 -2.25 11.48
CA LEU A 38 1.58 -1.41 10.30
C LEU A 38 2.94 -1.67 9.63
N LEU A 39 4.01 -1.75 10.42
CA LEU A 39 5.34 -2.06 9.89
C LEU A 39 5.35 -3.42 9.20
N GLY A 40 4.77 -4.45 9.84
CA GLY A 40 4.66 -5.78 9.25
C GLY A 40 3.92 -5.77 7.92
N ALA A 41 2.77 -5.09 7.85
CA ALA A 41 1.99 -4.95 6.62
C ALA A 41 2.77 -4.24 5.50
N LEU A 42 3.47 -3.14 5.82
CA LEU A 42 4.26 -2.40 4.84
C LEU A 42 5.45 -3.20 4.32
N VAL A 43 6.12 -3.98 5.18
CA VAL A 43 7.23 -4.85 4.77
C VAL A 43 6.75 -5.91 3.77
N VAL A 44 5.61 -6.57 4.05
CA VAL A 44 5.01 -7.53 3.13
C VAL A 44 4.65 -6.87 1.81
N GLN A 45 4.00 -5.70 1.84
CA GLN A 45 3.61 -5.00 0.61
C GLN A 45 4.82 -4.61 -0.25
N VAL A 46 5.91 -4.16 0.37
CA VAL A 46 7.16 -3.86 -0.34
C VAL A 46 7.76 -5.12 -0.96
N ALA A 47 7.73 -6.26 -0.26
CA ALA A 47 8.24 -7.51 -0.79
C ALA A 47 7.43 -8.01 -2.00
N VAL A 48 6.10 -7.92 -1.93
CA VAL A 48 5.20 -8.24 -3.06
C VAL A 48 5.49 -7.33 -4.24
N LEU A 49 5.52 -6.01 -4.03
CA LEU A 49 5.79 -5.04 -5.11
C LEU A 49 7.16 -5.27 -5.76
N LYS A 50 8.19 -5.58 -4.98
CA LYS A 50 9.52 -5.90 -5.52
C LYS A 50 9.50 -7.14 -6.40
N LYS A 51 8.68 -8.14 -6.05
CA LYS A 51 8.52 -9.33 -6.86
C LYS A 51 7.78 -8.99 -8.15
N GLU A 52 6.64 -8.31 -8.06
CA GLU A 52 5.84 -7.90 -9.23
C GLU A 52 6.68 -7.10 -10.24
N LEU A 53 7.42 -6.09 -9.78
CA LEU A 53 8.29 -5.29 -10.64
C LEU A 53 9.42 -6.10 -11.29
N ARG A 54 9.91 -7.15 -10.62
CA ARG A 54 10.92 -8.04 -11.18
C ARG A 54 10.31 -8.95 -12.23
N ASP A 55 9.17 -9.56 -11.92
CA ASP A 55 8.46 -10.44 -12.83
C ASP A 55 8.08 -9.67 -14.11
N GLU A 56 7.65 -8.40 -14.00
CA GLU A 56 7.40 -7.50 -15.15
C GLU A 56 8.65 -7.28 -16.02
N TRP A 57 9.83 -7.14 -15.41
CA TRP A 57 11.08 -6.96 -16.17
C TRP A 57 11.55 -8.25 -16.85
N ASP A 58 11.38 -9.40 -16.19
CA ASP A 58 11.75 -10.71 -16.74
C ASP A 58 10.83 -11.06 -17.94
N ASP A 59 9.57 -10.61 -17.95
CA ASP A 59 8.61 -10.79 -19.06
C ASP A 59 8.88 -9.87 -20.28
N ASP A 60 9.52 -8.71 -20.07
CA ASP A 60 9.86 -7.75 -21.14
C ASP A 60 11.16 -8.14 -21.91
N GLU A 61 11.93 -9.13 -21.42
CA GLU A 61 13.19 -9.60 -22.02
C GLU A 61 13.04 -10.78 -23.01
N ASP A 62 11.82 -11.31 -23.22
CA ASP A 62 11.46 -12.34 -24.23
C ASP A 62 10.82 -11.75 -25.52
#